data_AF-A0A699X9P3-F1
#
_entry.id   AF-A0A699X9P3-F1
#
_cell.length_a   1.000
_cell.length_b   1.000
_cell.length_c   1.000
_cell.angle_alpha   90.00
_cell.angle_beta   90.00
_cell.angle_gamma   90.00
#
_symmetry.space_group_name_H-M   'P 1'
#
loop_
_entity.id
_entity.type
_entity.pdbx_description
1 polymer ?
#
loop_
_entity_poly.entity_id
_entity_poly.type
_entity_poly.pdbx_seq_one_letter_code
_entity_poly.pdbx_strand_id
1 'polypeptide(L)'
;EHKTINAQLDLQAPLIIIPDSVTEKSSNCLILDAGHASVTSELIDKDTLRDIQSKQQQQYTEEDFRQLENLMYDKFTLKLQSTQ
;
A
#
# COMPACT_ATOMS: atom_id res chain seq x y z
N GLU A 1 -12.97 4.84 10.84
CA GLU A 1 -12.45 3.48 11.08
C GLU A 1 -11.61 3.06 9.88
N HIS A 2 -10.30 2.89 10.03
CA HIS A 2 -9.50 2.18 9.03
C HIS A 2 -9.58 0.70 9.37
N LYS A 3 -10.21 -0.10 8.51
CA LYS A 3 -10.14 -1.57 8.60
C LYS A 3 -9.02 -2.01 7.67
N THR A 4 -7.84 -2.27 8.22
CA THR A 4 -6.72 -2.83 7.45
C THR A 4 -7.17 -4.13 6.80
N ILE A 5 -7.19 -4.16 5.47
CA ILE A 5 -7.66 -5.32 4.70
C ILE A 5 -6.53 -6.34 4.68
N ASN A 6 -6.80 -7.56 5.17
CA ASN A 6 -5.90 -8.69 4.94
C ASN A 6 -6.11 -9.22 3.51
N ALA A 7 -5.28 -8.73 2.58
CA ALA A 7 -5.30 -9.10 1.18
C ALA A 7 -4.18 -10.09 0.88
N GLN A 8 -4.53 -11.23 0.31
CA GLN A 8 -3.58 -12.19 -0.26
C GLN A 8 -4.13 -12.63 -1.62
N LEU A 9 -3.52 -12.12 -2.68
CA LEU A 9 -3.90 -12.40 -4.06
C LEU A 9 -2.73 -13.06 -4.79
N ASP A 10 -3.04 -14.10 -5.54
CA ASP A 10 -2.14 -14.81 -6.45
C ASP A 10 -2.84 -14.85 -7.81
N LEU A 11 -2.22 -14.20 -8.80
CA LEU A 11 -2.80 -13.94 -10.11
C LEU A 11 -1.90 -14.49 -11.20
N GLN A 12 -2.49 -15.31 -12.08
CA GLN A 12 -1.83 -15.84 -13.28
C GLN A 12 -2.08 -14.89 -14.45
N ALA A 13 -1.00 -14.41 -15.06
CA ALA A 13 -0.94 -13.50 -16.21
C ALA A 13 -1.89 -12.29 -16.15
N PRO A 14 -1.88 -11.47 -15.07
CA PRO A 14 -2.72 -10.29 -15.03
C PRO A 14 -2.15 -9.19 -15.94
N LEU A 15 -3.05 -8.47 -16.62
CA LEU A 15 -2.73 -7.26 -17.36
C LEU A 15 -2.81 -6.05 -16.42
N ILE A 16 -1.71 -5.31 -16.26
CA ILE A 16 -1.68 -4.08 -15.47
C ILE A 16 -1.71 -2.89 -16.44
N ILE A 17 -2.68 -1.99 -16.25
CA ILE A 17 -2.85 -0.79 -17.06
C ILE A 17 -2.66 0.42 -16.15
N ILE A 18 -1.63 1.23 -16.43
CA ILE A 18 -1.27 2.41 -15.65
C ILE A 18 -1.41 3.64 -16.55
N PRO A 19 -2.36 4.55 -16.28
CA PRO A 19 -2.42 5.81 -17.02
C PRO A 19 -1.24 6.70 -16.63
N ASP A 20 -0.69 7.45 -17.59
CA ASP A 20 0.39 8.42 -17.33
C ASP A 20 -0.11 9.66 -16.57
N SER A 21 -1.43 9.93 -16.61
CA SER A 21 -2.10 10.95 -15.81
C SER A 21 -3.36 10.41 -15.12
N VAL A 22 -3.49 10.72 -13.82
CA VAL A 22 -4.68 10.39 -13.01
C VAL A 22 -5.74 11.50 -12.97
N THR A 23 -5.43 12.67 -13.54
CA THR A 23 -6.34 13.84 -13.56
C THR A 23 -7.00 14.05 -14.91
N GLU A 24 -6.44 13.49 -15.98
CA GLU A 24 -6.97 13.59 -17.34
C GLU A 24 -7.85 12.39 -17.70
N LYS A 25 -8.96 12.63 -18.39
CA LYS A 25 -9.91 11.57 -18.77
C LYS A 25 -9.38 10.62 -19.84
N SER A 26 -8.49 11.10 -20.71
CA SER A 26 -7.91 10.34 -21.81
C SER A 26 -6.43 10.67 -21.87
N SER A 27 -5.62 9.69 -21.53
CA SER A 27 -4.18 9.85 -21.35
C SER A 27 -3.48 8.57 -21.83
N ASN A 28 -2.18 8.63 -22.12
CA ASN A 28 -1.47 7.44 -22.59
C ASN A 28 -1.41 6.43 -21.44
N CYS A 29 -1.45 5.14 -21.77
CA CYS A 29 -1.38 4.09 -20.76
C CYS A 29 -0.13 3.25 -20.98
N LEU A 30 0.60 3.00 -19.89
CA LEU A 30 1.55 1.91 -19.80
C LEU A 30 0.75 0.62 -19.60
N ILE A 31 0.96 -0.34 -20.50
CA ILE A 31 0.38 -1.67 -20.41
C ILE A 31 1.50 -2.62 -20.07
N LEU A 32 1.29 -3.46 -19.06
CA LEU A 32 2.29 -4.35 -18.50
C LEU A 32 1.71 -5.75 -18.38
N ASP A 33 2.39 -6.73 -18.99
CA ASP A 33 2.08 -8.14 -18.77
C ASP A 33 2.85 -8.61 -17.55
N ALA A 34 2.13 -8.85 -16.46
CA ALA A 34 2.77 -9.17 -15.20
C ALA A 34 3.25 -10.63 -15.12
N GLY A 35 2.87 -11.51 -16.06
CA GLY A 35 3.23 -12.93 -16.09
C GLY A 35 2.64 -13.71 -14.92
N HIS A 36 3.18 -13.54 -13.71
CA HIS A 36 2.58 -13.99 -12.47
C HIS A 36 2.73 -12.88 -11.42
N ALA A 37 1.63 -12.50 -10.77
CA ALA A 37 1.63 -11.45 -9.76
C ALA A 37 1.08 -11.97 -8.43
N SER A 38 1.81 -11.70 -7.35
CA SER A 38 1.32 -11.90 -5.99
C SER A 38 1.20 -10.56 -5.27
N VAL A 39 0.08 -10.33 -4.59
CA VAL A 39 -0.16 -9.15 -3.76
C VAL A 39 -0.44 -9.57 -2.33
N THR A 40 0.29 -9.00 -1.38
CA THR A 40 0.06 -9.23 0.06
C THR A 40 -0.04 -7.91 0.80
N SER A 41 -1.06 -7.73 1.64
CA SER A 41 -1.16 -6.59 2.55
C SER A 41 -0.24 -6.77 3.76
N GLU A 42 0.43 -5.70 4.18
CA GLU A 42 1.16 -5.65 5.43
C GLU A 42 0.23 -5.14 6.54
N LEU A 43 -0.12 -6.03 7.46
CA LEU A 43 -0.91 -5.67 8.62
C LEU A 43 0.00 -5.00 9.66
N ILE A 44 -0.44 -3.83 10.12
CA ILE A 44 0.23 -3.12 11.21
C ILE A 44 -0.02 -3.89 12.52
N ASP A 45 1.04 -4.11 13.29
CA ASP A 45 0.94 -4.74 14.61
C ASP A 45 0.22 -3.80 15.60
N LYS A 46 -0.64 -4.40 16.43
CA LYS A 46 -1.42 -3.69 17.45
C LYS A 46 -0.54 -3.04 18.50
N ASP A 47 0.65 -3.59 18.75
CA ASP A 47 1.58 -3.01 19.73
C ASP A 47 2.18 -1.70 19.22
N THR A 48 2.52 -1.60 17.92
CA THR A 48 2.93 -0.33 17.28
C THR A 48 1.84 0.74 17.36
N LEU A 49 0.58 0.36 17.17
CA LEU A 49 -0.56 1.29 17.31
C LEU A 49 -0.73 1.77 18.76
N ARG A 50 -0.53 0.88 19.75
CA ARG A 50 -0.62 1.21 21.17
C ARG A 50 0.49 2.14 21.62
N ASP A 51 1.72 1.89 21.19
CA ASP A 51 2.87 2.72 21.53
C ASP A 51 2.65 4.18 21.06
N ILE A 52 2.15 4.35 19.83
CA ILE A 52 1.86 5.68 19.29
C ILE A 52 0.65 6.32 19.98
N GLN A 53 -0.43 5.57 20.25
CA GLN A 53 -1.57 6.09 21.01
C GLN A 53 -1.20 6.51 22.44
N SER A 54 -0.26 5.81 23.08
CA SER A 54 0.21 6.17 24.42
C SER A 54 0.97 7.51 24.43
N LYS A 55 1.68 7.82 23.34
CA LYS A 55 2.37 9.11 23.13
C LYS A 55 1.42 10.25 22.78
N GLN A 56 0.15 9.97 22.44
CA GLN A 56 -0.86 10.96 22.09
C GLN A 56 -1.19 11.95 23.22
N GLN A 57 -0.84 11.60 24.47
CA GLN A 57 -0.95 12.49 25.64
C GLN A 57 0.24 13.45 25.81
N GLN A 58 1.27 13.34 24.97
CA GLN A 58 2.46 14.18 24.94
C GLN A 58 2.55 14.93 23.60
N GLN A 59 3.37 15.97 23.54
CA GLN A 59 3.60 16.72 22.31
C GLN A 59 4.39 15.84 21.33
N TYR A 60 3.79 15.49 20.19
CA TYR A 60 4.43 14.65 19.18
C TYR A 60 5.68 15.32 18.61
N THR A 61 6.74 14.52 18.47
CA THR A 61 7.93 14.89 17.70
C THR A 61 7.68 14.76 16.20
N GLU A 62 8.52 15.36 15.36
CA GLU A 62 8.42 15.17 13.90
C GLU A 62 8.52 13.70 13.48
N GLU A 63 9.29 12.89 14.21
CA GLU A 63 9.43 11.46 13.96
C GLU A 63 8.12 10.71 14.27
N ASP A 64 7.44 11.06 15.36
CA ASP A 64 6.14 10.49 15.68
C ASP A 64 5.09 10.83 14.60
N PHE A 65 5.11 12.06 14.06
CA PHE A 65 4.23 12.45 12.95
C PHE A 65 4.49 11.62 11.69
N ARG A 66 5.76 11.44 11.30
CA ARG A 66 6.11 10.58 10.16
C ARG A 66 5.68 9.12 10.36
N GLN A 67 5.81 8.61 11.58
CA GLN A 67 5.32 7.27 11.91
C GLN A 67 3.80 7.22 11.78
N LEU A 68 3.08 8.23 12.29
CA LEU A 68 1.63 8.29 12.23
C LEU A 68 1.12 8.36 10.78
N GLU A 69 1.72 9.21 9.95
CA GLU A 69 1.43 9.28 8.51
C GLU A 69 1.60 7.94 7.81
N ASN A 70 2.69 7.22 8.12
CA ASN A 70 2.94 5.89 7.55
C ASN A 70 1.90 4.83 7.96
N LEU A 71 1.17 5.04 9.06
CA LEU A 71 0.11 4.15 9.55
C LEU A 71 -1.26 4.51 8.97
N MET A 72 -1.40 5.68 8.33
CA MET A 72 -2.66 6.12 7.73
C MET A 72 -2.98 5.41 6.40
N TYR A 73 -1.98 4.74 5.81
CA TYR A 73 -2.11 4.07 4.53
C TYR A 73 -2.00 2.57 4.69
N ASP A 74 -2.83 1.83 3.94
CA ASP A 74 -2.63 0.40 3.77
C ASP A 74 -1.40 0.16 2.89
N LYS A 75 -0.52 -0.75 3.34
CA LYS A 75 0.69 -1.13 2.62
C LYS A 75 0.46 -2.47 1.93
N PHE A 76 0.81 -2.54 0.65
CA PHE A 76 0.75 -3.76 -0.14
C PHE A 76 2.11 -4.03 -0.77
N THR A 77 2.56 -5.27 -0.66
CA THR A 77 3.72 -5.78 -1.39
C THR A 77 3.21 -6.47 -2.66
N LEU A 78 3.59 -5.93 -3.82
CA LEU A 78 3.39 -6.54 -5.14
C LEU A 78 4.69 -7.21 -5.59
N LYS A 79 4.62 -8.48 -5.96
CA LYS A 79 5.74 -9.21 -6.58
C LYS A 79 5.31 -9.67 -7.96
N LEU A 80 6.10 -9.34 -8.97
CA LEU A 80 5.90 -9.78 -10.35
C LEU A 80 6.99 -10.78 -10.74
N GLN A 81 6.61 -11.83 -11.44
CA GLN A 81 7.52 -12.85 -11.94
C GLN A 81 7.26 -13.06 -13.43
N SER A 82 8.34 -13.20 -14.21
CA SER A 82 8.26 -13.38 -15.67
C SER A 82 7.57 -12.24 -16.42
N THR A 83 7.68 -11.03 -15.87
CA THR A 83 7.12 -9.78 -16.42
C THR A 83 7.79 -9.38 -17.73
N GLN A 84 7.01 -8.90 -18.69
CA GLN A 84 7.48 -8.46 -20.01
C GLN A 84 6.95 -7.08 -20.38
#